data_AF-A0A7C0ZD00-F1
#
_entry.id   AF-A0A7C0ZD00-F1
#
_cell.length_a   1.000
_cell.length_b   1.000
_cell.length_c   1.000
_cell.angle_alpha   90.00
_cell.angle_beta   90.00
_cell.angle_gamma   90.00
#
_symmetry.space_group_name_H-M   'P 1'
#
loop_
_entity.id
_entity.type
_entity.pdbx_description
1 polymer ?
#
loop_
_entity_poly.entity_id
_entity_poly.type
_entity_poly.pdbx_seq_one_letter_code
_entity_poly.pdbx_strand_id
1 'polypeptide(L)' 'MKQNITLSLEKTLIQKAKILAASRNTSISKMIGDELTRLVETAENYDRARRKAMAFLEAGFPLGGCPADREALHDRDHLR' A
#
# COMPACT_ATOMS: atom_id res chain seq x y z
N MET A 1 -5.41 -6.30 -17.89
CA MET A 1 -4.98 -5.94 -19.25
C MET A 1 -4.04 -4.74 -19.17
N LYS A 2 -3.03 -4.61 -20.05
CA LYS A 2 -2.13 -3.44 -20.08
C LYS A 2 -2.52 -2.55 -21.26
N GLN A 3 -2.54 -1.24 -21.06
CA GLN A 3 -2.82 -0.23 -22.09
C GLN A 3 -1.58 0.64 -22.30
N ASN A 4 -1.24 0.90 -23.56
CA ASN A 4 -0.11 1.75 -23.90
C ASN A 4 -0.53 3.22 -23.89
N ILE A 5 0.34 4.06 -23.33
CA ILE A 5 0.15 5.50 -23.24
C ILE A 5 1.38 6.17 -23.89
N THR A 6 1.14 7.10 -24.81
CA THR A 6 2.19 7.92 -25.41
C THR A 6 2.36 9.20 -24.61
N LEU A 7 3.60 9.52 -24.21
CA LEU A 7 3.93 10.70 -23.43
C LEU A 7 4.93 11.58 -24.19
N SER A 8 4.67 12.87 -24.24
CA SER A 8 5.65 13.87 -24.70
C SER A 8 6.45 14.36 -23.50
N LEU A 9 7.76 14.13 -23.52
CA LEU A 9 8.69 14.52 -22.47
C LEU A 9 9.88 15.26 -23.08
N GLU A 10 10.50 16.12 -22.27
CA GLU A 10 11.73 16.82 -22.67
C GLU A 10 12.84 15.83 -23.04
N LYS A 11 13.55 16.11 -24.13
CA LYS A 11 14.63 15.23 -24.63
C LYS A 11 15.72 15.01 -23.58
N THR A 12 16.03 16.05 -22.81
CA THR A 12 17.01 16.01 -21.72
C THR A 12 16.54 15.09 -20.59
N LEU A 13 15.24 15.07 -20.28
CA LEU A 13 14.65 14.19 -19.28
C LEU A 13 14.70 12.73 -19.74
N ILE A 14 14.36 12.45 -21.00
CA ILE A 14 14.44 11.09 -21.57
C ILE A 14 15.87 10.55 -21.45
N GLN A 15 16.88 11.37 -21.74
CA GLN A 15 18.28 10.95 -21.66
C GLN A 15 18.71 10.61 -20.23
N LYS A 16 18.37 11.45 -19.26
CA LYS A 16 18.62 11.18 -17.83
C LYS A 16 17.87 9.93 -17.35
N ALA A 17 16.61 9.77 -17.77
CA ALA A 17 15.80 8.61 -17.43
C ALA A 17 16.39 7.31 -18.01
N LYS A 18 16.96 7.32 -19.22
CA LYS A 18 17.65 6.13 -19.78
C LYS A 18 18.84 5.69 -18.93
N ILE A 19 19.69 6.64 -18.52
CA ILE A 19 20.86 6.37 -17.69
C ILE A 19 20.40 5.80 -16.33
N LEU A 20 19.40 6.44 -15.71
CA LEU A 20 18.85 5.98 -14.44
C LEU A 20 18.24 4.58 -14.54
N ALA A 21 17.45 4.33 -15.59
CA ALA A 21 16.84 3.03 -15.84
C ALA A 21 17.89 1.92 -15.96
N ALA A 22 18.95 2.17 -16.76
CA ALA A 22 20.06 1.24 -16.92
C ALA A 22 20.79 0.99 -15.59
N SER A 23 21.08 2.03 -14.82
CA SER A 23 21.73 1.89 -13.51
C SER A 23 20.94 1.05 -12.50
N ARG A 24 19.60 1.02 -12.65
CA ARG A 24 18.67 0.29 -11.79
C ARG A 24 18.22 -1.05 -12.41
N ASN A 25 18.83 -1.49 -13.51
CA ASN A 25 18.42 -2.70 -14.25
C ASN A 25 16.90 -2.73 -14.56
N THR A 26 16.34 -1.59 -14.96
CA THR A 26 14.92 -1.42 -15.25
C THR A 26 14.71 -0.66 -16.57
N SER A 27 13.46 -0.46 -16.97
CA SER A 27 13.08 0.33 -18.15
C SER A 27 12.40 1.64 -17.78
N ILE A 28 12.42 2.61 -18.69
CA ILE A 28 11.72 3.89 -18.50
C ILE A 28 10.23 3.66 -18.28
N SER A 29 9.59 2.84 -19.11
CA SER A 29 8.17 2.54 -18.99
C SER A 29 7.83 1.90 -17.65
N LYS A 30 8.71 1.02 -17.12
CA LYS A 30 8.52 0.44 -15.79
C LYS A 30 8.65 1.50 -14.69
N MET A 31 9.66 2.36 -14.73
CA MET A 31 9.82 3.44 -13.74
C MET A 31 8.62 4.40 -13.73
N ILE A 32 8.13 4.80 -14.91
CA ILE A 32 6.95 5.67 -15.02
C ILE A 32 5.71 4.96 -14.49
N GLY A 33 5.55 3.66 -14.80
CA GLY A 33 4.47 2.84 -14.27
C GLY A 33 4.50 2.76 -12.75
N ASP A 34 5.67 2.45 -12.18
CA ASP A 34 5.86 2.33 -10.73
C ASP A 34 5.61 3.67 -10.02
N GLU A 35 6.01 4.80 -10.61
CA GLU A 35 5.72 6.14 -10.10
C GLU A 35 4.22 6.45 -10.12
N LEU A 36 3.55 6.16 -11.23
CA LEU A 36 2.12 6.39 -11.38
C LEU A 36 1.32 5.53 -10.40
N THR A 37 1.71 4.26 -10.23
CA THR A 37 1.12 3.37 -9.22
C THR A 37 1.27 3.98 -7.83
N ARG A 38 2.47 4.48 -7.47
CA ARG A 38 2.69 5.09 -6.16
C ARG A 38 1.84 6.34 -5.95
N LEU A 39 1.68 7.18 -6.96
CA LEU A 39 0.83 8.38 -6.89
C LEU A 39 -0.63 8.01 -6.66
N VAL A 40 -1.15 7.05 -7.42
CA VAL A 40 -2.53 6.55 -7.25
C VAL A 40 -2.72 5.93 -5.87
N GLU A 41 -1.80 5.04 -5.45
CA GLU A 41 -1.85 4.43 -4.14
C GLU A 41 -1.84 5.47 -3.03
N THR A 42 -0.97 6.48 -3.13
CA THR A 42 -0.89 7.59 -2.16
C THR A 42 -2.21 8.34 -2.07
N ALA A 43 -2.83 8.65 -3.21
CA ALA A 43 -4.13 9.32 -3.24
C ALA A 43 -5.25 8.45 -2.64
N GLU A 44 -5.21 7.14 -2.88
CA GLU A 44 -6.24 6.19 -2.44
C GLU A 44 -5.99 5.59 -1.06
N ASN A 45 -4.83 5.87 -0.44
CA ASN A 45 -4.39 5.22 0.81
C ASN A 45 -5.42 5.39 1.93
N TYR A 46 -5.92 6.62 2.14
CA TYR A 46 -6.90 6.90 3.17
C TYR A 46 -8.21 6.14 2.93
N ASP A 47 -8.76 6.23 1.73
CA ASP A 47 -10.02 5.59 1.38
C ASP A 47 -9.94 4.06 1.47
N ARG A 48 -8.81 3.50 1.04
CA ARG A 48 -8.54 2.06 1.16
C ARG A 48 -8.42 1.63 2.62
N ALA A 49 -7.71 2.39 3.45
CA ALA A 49 -7.60 2.12 4.88
C ALA A 49 -8.96 2.24 5.58
N ARG A 50 -9.74 3.26 5.25
CA ARG A 50 -11.10 3.48 5.76
C ARG A 50 -12.03 2.32 5.41
N ARG A 51 -12.06 1.89 4.16
CA ARG A 51 -12.88 0.73 3.73
C ARG A 51 -12.50 -0.55 4.47
N LYS A 52 -11.20 -0.81 4.63
CA LYS A 52 -10.71 -1.97 5.40
C LYS A 52 -11.13 -1.90 6.88
N ALA A 53 -10.95 -0.74 7.51
CA ALA A 53 -11.33 -0.54 8.90
C ALA A 53 -12.84 -0.73 9.11
N MET A 54 -13.66 -0.20 8.21
CA MET A 54 -15.12 -0.35 8.31
C MET A 54 -15.56 -1.81 8.13
N ALA A 55 -14.96 -2.53 7.17
CA ALA A 55 -15.21 -3.96 7.01
C ALA A 55 -14.83 -4.78 8.26
N PHE A 56 -13.74 -4.41 8.96
CA PHE A 56 -13.40 -5.05 10.23
C PHE A 56 -14.39 -4.75 11.36
N LEU A 57 -14.95 -3.53 11.40
CA LEU A 57 -15.98 -3.19 12.38
C LEU A 57 -17.30 -3.93 12.12
N GLU A 58 -17.70 -4.04 10.85
CA GLU A 58 -18.93 -4.75 10.46
C GLU A 58 -18.83 -6.26 10.67
N ALA A 59 -17.70 -6.87 10.31
CA ALA A 59 -17.49 -8.31 10.50
C ALA A 59 -17.22 -8.67 11.97
N GLY A 60 -16.58 -7.78 12.71
CA GLY A 60 -16.01 -8.08 14.03
C GLY A 60 -14.83 -9.05 13.94
N PHE A 61 -14.19 -9.31 15.09
CA PHE A 61 -13.12 -10.29 15.19
C PHE A 61 -13.56 -11.46 16.07
N PRO A 62 -13.42 -12.72 15.63
CA PRO A 62 -13.63 -13.89 16.48
C PRO A 62 -12.43 -14.06 17.41
N LEU A 63 -12.31 -13.17 18.41
CA LEU A 63 -11.18 -13.15 19.34
C LEU A 63 -11.21 -14.31 20.35
N GLY A 64 -12.34 -15.01 20.46
CA GLY A 64 -12.55 -16.02 21.48
C GLY A 64 -12.45 -15.44 22.90
N GLY A 65 -12.33 -16.31 23.88
CA GLY A 65 -12.18 -15.92 25.29
C GLY A 65 -13.47 -15.46 25.96
N CYS A 66 -13.33 -15.09 27.24
CA CYS A 66 -14.40 -14.58 28.08
C CYS A 66 -14.15 -13.10 28.35
N PRO A 67 -15.20 -12.27 28.54
CA PRO A 67 -15.00 -10.93 29.09
C PRO A 67 -14.19 -11.01 30.39
N ALA A 68 -13.13 -10.23 30.47
CA ALA A 68 -12.27 -10.13 31.64
C ALA A 68 -12.16 -8.66 32.04
N ASP A 69 -12.09 -8.40 33.34
CA ASP A 69 -11.75 -7.06 33.81
C ASP A 69 -10.25 -6.78 33.57
N ARG A 70 -9.89 -5.51 33.72
CA ARG A 70 -8.55 -5.03 33.43
C ARG A 70 -7.52 -5.72 34.33
N GLU A 71 -7.88 -5.91 35.59
CA GLU A 71 -7.04 -6.50 36.62
C GLU A 71 -6.76 -7.98 36.33
N ALA A 72 -7.76 -8.79 35.99
CA ALA A 72 -7.58 -10.19 35.62
C ALA A 72 -6.75 -10.37 34.34
N LEU A 73 -6.85 -9.44 33.37
CA LEU A 73 -5.98 -9.43 32.19
C LEU A 73 -4.53 -9.06 32.54
N HIS A 74 -4.35 -8.10 33.44
CA HIS A 74 -3.03 -7.68 33.92
C HIS A 74 -2.33 -8.83 34.66
N ASP A 75 -3.06 -9.52 35.53
CA ASP A 75 -2.54 -10.61 36.37
C ASP A 75 -2.50 -11.96 35.63
N ARG A 76 -3.10 -12.03 34.44
CA ARG A 76 -3.10 -13.17 33.51
C ARG A 76 -3.76 -14.44 34.06
N ASP A 77 -4.74 -14.28 34.95
CA ASP A 77 -5.40 -15.39 35.66
C ASP A 77 -6.06 -16.42 34.73
N HIS A 78 -6.44 -16.01 33.53
CA HIS A 78 -7.13 -16.83 32.53
C HIS A 78 -6.31 -17.13 31.27
N LEU A 79 -5.01 -16.80 31.24
CA LEU A 79 -4.13 -16.96 30.07
C LEU A 79 -3.16 -18.15 30.20
N ARG A 80 -3.68 -19.33 30.57
CA ARG A 80 -2.93 -20.60 30.60
C ARG A 80 -3.32 -21.53 29.46
#